data_AF-A0A6A5X452-F1
#
_entry.id   AF-A0A6A5X452-F1
#
_cell.length_a   1.000
_cell.length_b   1.000
_cell.length_c   1.000
_cell.angle_alpha   90.00
_cell.angle_beta   90.00
_cell.angle_gamma   90.00
#
_symmetry.space_group_name_H-M   'P 1'
#
loop_
_entity.id
_entity.type
_entity.pdbx_description
1 polymer ?
#
loop_
_entity_poly.entity_id
_entity_poly.type
_entity_poly.pdbx_seq_one_letter_code
_entity_poly.pdbx_strand_id
1 'polypeptide(L)'
;MSGLEIAGVLLGTFPLIISGLEHYRDVAKVAGFWWATRKRYLKCRDDVRYHEIMYRRNLKELLMPIVNDSKEIELLISDPGGNGWKEKSLQGDLEVRLDESYPLYLNTITLMNETADDLRNELSFDKDTVQAKLSSGTDAKKQPTSRPSKSASMKSTLDYQKFKIKFSLGESVRDEMLDQLKECNERLEKLLSTSDKVSSLSTIPTNSKRSSSLESALRKAWKKSDLLFKALHEAWQCSCQQYHYANLRLEHRTVSEICFDVIL
;
A
#
# COMPACT_ATOMS: atom_id res chain seq x y z
N MET A 1 8.50 -5.49 12.94
CA MET A 1 7.22 -5.10 12.33
C MET A 1 6.46 -6.37 12.05
N SER A 2 5.13 -6.38 12.23
CA SER A 2 4.31 -7.53 11.83
C SER A 2 4.23 -7.64 10.31
N GLY A 3 3.80 -8.78 9.78
CA GLY A 3 3.61 -8.95 8.33
C GLY A 3 2.59 -7.96 7.77
N LEU A 4 1.52 -7.67 8.52
CA LEU A 4 0.52 -6.67 8.16
C LEU A 4 1.10 -5.25 8.14
N GLU A 5 1.92 -4.88 9.13
CA GLU A 5 2.59 -3.57 9.15
C GLU A 5 3.51 -3.39 7.93
N ILE A 6 4.30 -4.42 7.60
CA ILE A 6 5.20 -4.39 6.44
C ILE A 6 4.39 -4.22 5.14
N ALA A 7 3.25 -4.90 5.02
CA ALA A 7 2.37 -4.74 3.87
C ALA A 7 1.87 -3.29 3.71
N GLY A 8 1.48 -2.66 4.82
CA GLY A 8 1.09 -1.25 4.81
C GLY A 8 2.23 -0.31 4.42
N VAL A 9 3.45 -0.55 4.90
CA VAL A 9 4.64 0.27 4.58
C VAL A 9 4.99 0.15 3.09
N LEU A 10 4.99 -1.06 2.54
CA LEU A 10 5.33 -1.32 1.14
C LEU A 10 4.44 -0.55 0.16
N LEU A 11 3.14 -0.38 0.46
CA LEU A 11 2.26 0.48 -0.33
C LEU A 11 2.79 1.91 -0.47
N GLY A 12 3.41 2.45 0.58
CA GLY A 12 3.98 3.80 0.59
C GLY A 12 5.31 3.89 -0.17
N THR A 13 6.03 2.78 -0.36
CA THR A 13 7.32 2.74 -1.05
C THR A 13 7.16 2.96 -2.55
N PHE A 14 6.14 2.38 -3.20
CA PHE A 14 5.92 2.51 -4.65
C PHE A 14 5.77 3.97 -5.12
N PRO A 15 4.91 4.82 -4.50
CA PRO A 15 4.83 6.24 -4.84
C PRO A 15 6.17 6.98 -4.73
N LEU A 16 7.01 6.62 -3.76
CA LEU A 16 8.33 7.22 -3.60
C LEU A 16 9.28 6.83 -4.73
N ILE A 17 9.25 5.58 -5.18
CA ILE A 17 10.01 5.12 -6.36
C ILE A 17 9.58 5.90 -7.61
N ILE A 18 8.27 6.02 -7.84
CA ILE A 18 7.72 6.76 -8.98
C ILE A 18 8.13 8.25 -8.92
N SER A 19 8.07 8.87 -7.75
CA SER A 19 8.53 10.25 -7.56
C SER A 19 10.02 10.41 -7.86
N GLY A 20 10.86 9.47 -7.41
CA GLY A 20 12.30 9.44 -7.75
C GLY A 20 12.56 9.34 -9.25
N LEU A 21 11.79 8.49 -9.95
CA LEU A 21 11.82 8.39 -11.41
C LEU A 21 11.42 9.72 -12.08
N GLU A 22 10.31 10.32 -11.68
CA GLU A 22 9.87 11.61 -12.26
C GLU A 22 10.91 12.71 -12.07
N HIS A 23 11.58 12.73 -10.92
CA HIS A 23 12.68 13.64 -10.66
C HIS A 23 13.85 13.41 -11.62
N TYR A 24 14.23 12.15 -11.86
CA TYR A 24 15.24 11.80 -12.86
C TYR A 24 14.88 12.29 -14.26
N ARG A 25 13.61 12.11 -14.68
CA ARG A 25 13.12 12.61 -15.97
C ARG A 25 13.37 14.11 -16.11
N ASP A 26 13.08 14.87 -15.06
CA ASP A 26 13.19 16.33 -15.10
C ASP A 26 14.65 16.79 -15.19
N VAL A 27 15.55 16.13 -14.45
CA VAL A 27 17.02 16.33 -14.61
C VAL A 27 17.47 15.99 -16.03
N ALA A 28 17.02 14.85 -16.58
CA ALA A 28 17.41 14.39 -17.91
C ALA A 28 16.96 15.36 -19.02
N LYS A 29 15.82 16.02 -18.85
CA LYS A 29 15.33 17.06 -19.76
C LYS A 29 16.20 18.31 -19.71
N VAL A 30 16.47 18.83 -18.50
CA VAL A 30 17.31 20.03 -18.31
C VAL A 30 18.73 19.78 -18.83
N ALA A 31 19.26 18.58 -18.62
CA ALA A 31 20.60 18.19 -19.01
C ALA A 31 20.74 17.74 -20.48
N GLY A 32 19.65 17.73 -21.25
CA GLY A 32 19.67 17.43 -22.69
C GLY A 32 19.88 15.96 -23.08
N PHE A 33 19.86 15.02 -22.14
CA PHE A 33 20.05 13.58 -22.43
C PHE A 33 18.76 12.75 -22.39
N TRP A 34 17.60 13.37 -22.15
CA TRP A 34 16.30 12.71 -22.06
C TRP A 34 16.02 11.72 -23.19
N TRP A 35 16.24 12.11 -24.45
CA TRP A 35 15.96 11.24 -25.60
C TRP A 35 16.76 9.94 -25.58
N ALA A 36 18.01 9.98 -25.10
CA ALA A 36 18.87 8.80 -24.99
C ALA A 36 18.45 7.84 -23.85
N THR A 37 17.71 8.34 -22.85
CA THR A 37 17.32 7.55 -21.66
C THR A 37 15.81 7.28 -21.60
N ARG A 38 15.02 7.91 -22.47
CA ARG A 38 13.54 7.87 -22.47
C ARG A 38 12.99 6.45 -22.46
N LYS A 39 13.47 5.57 -23.35
CA LYS A 39 12.97 4.19 -23.44
C LYS A 39 13.13 3.43 -22.13
N ARG A 40 14.31 3.52 -21.53
CA ARG A 40 14.66 2.84 -20.27
C ARG A 40 13.90 3.39 -19.08
N TYR A 41 13.74 4.71 -19.05
CA TYR A 41 12.87 5.36 -18.08
C TYR A 41 11.42 4.85 -18.18
N LEU A 42 10.85 4.82 -19.40
CA LEU A 42 9.47 4.40 -19.61
C LEU A 42 9.27 2.94 -19.18
N LYS A 43 10.17 2.05 -19.60
CA LYS A 43 10.18 0.63 -19.18
C LYS A 43 10.14 0.53 -17.64
N CYS A 44 11.15 1.08 -16.97
CA CYS A 44 11.26 1.00 -15.51
C CYS A 44 10.04 1.59 -14.79
N ARG A 45 9.53 2.75 -15.24
CA ARG A 45 8.32 3.36 -14.66
C ARG A 45 7.09 2.47 -14.83
N ASP A 46 6.90 1.91 -16.03
CA ASP A 46 5.74 1.10 -16.34
C ASP A 46 5.80 -0.24 -15.59
N ASP A 47 6.98 -0.83 -15.43
CA ASP A 47 7.21 -2.03 -14.62
C ASP A 47 6.94 -1.77 -13.12
N VAL A 48 7.42 -0.66 -12.56
CA VAL A 48 7.12 -0.29 -11.15
C VAL A 48 5.61 -0.14 -10.93
N ARG A 49 4.91 0.54 -11.85
CA ARG A 49 3.44 0.69 -11.80
C ARG A 49 2.73 -0.66 -11.92
N TYR A 50 3.22 -1.54 -12.79
CA TYR A 50 2.69 -2.88 -12.92
C TYR A 50 2.79 -3.65 -11.60
N HIS A 51 3.97 -3.64 -10.97
CA HIS A 51 4.18 -4.33 -9.69
C HIS A 51 3.39 -3.71 -8.53
N GLU A 52 3.22 -2.38 -8.51
CA GLU A 52 2.32 -1.72 -7.56
C GLU A 52 0.87 -2.20 -7.71
N ILE A 53 0.38 -2.28 -8.95
CA ILE A 53 -0.99 -2.74 -9.23
C ILE A 53 -1.17 -4.20 -8.80
N MET A 54 -0.22 -5.07 -9.13
CA MET A 54 -0.27 -6.48 -8.73
C MET A 54 -0.22 -6.63 -7.22
N TYR A 55 0.65 -5.86 -6.57
CA TYR A 55 0.73 -5.85 -5.12
C TYR A 55 -0.59 -5.43 -4.46
N ARG A 56 -1.20 -4.34 -4.93
CA ARG A 56 -2.51 -3.89 -4.44
C ARG A 56 -3.61 -4.94 -4.63
N ARG A 57 -3.56 -5.72 -5.72
CA ARG A 57 -4.51 -6.82 -5.97
C ARG A 57 -4.29 -7.97 -4.99
N ASN A 58 -3.04 -8.42 -4.83
CA ASN A 58 -2.67 -9.43 -3.85
C ASN A 58 -3.11 -9.02 -2.43
N LEU A 59 -2.94 -7.74 -2.09
CA LEU A 59 -3.36 -7.22 -0.80
C LEU A 59 -4.87 -7.20 -0.62
N LYS A 60 -5.64 -6.86 -1.66
CA LYS A 60 -7.11 -6.99 -1.63
C LYS A 60 -7.54 -8.44 -1.44
N GLU A 61 -6.94 -9.36 -2.19
CA GLU A 61 -7.20 -10.80 -2.04
C GLU A 61 -6.87 -11.30 -0.63
N LEU A 62 -5.80 -10.80 -0.04
CA LEU A 62 -5.41 -11.09 1.35
C LEU A 62 -6.37 -10.51 2.40
N LEU A 63 -6.98 -9.36 2.15
CA LEU A 63 -7.81 -8.69 3.14
C LEU A 63 -9.31 -9.04 3.02
N MET A 64 -9.80 -9.36 1.83
CA MET A 64 -11.24 -9.57 1.58
C MET A 64 -11.93 -10.61 2.48
N PRO A 65 -11.36 -11.79 2.74
CA PRO A 65 -11.90 -12.77 3.69
C PRO A 65 -11.89 -12.38 5.16
N ILE A 66 -11.03 -11.44 5.58
CA ILE A 66 -10.89 -11.04 7.00
C ILE A 66 -11.54 -9.69 7.30
N VAL A 67 -11.68 -8.81 6.28
CA VAL A 67 -12.34 -7.51 6.39
C VAL A 67 -13.75 -7.58 5.78
N ASN A 68 -14.77 -7.21 6.56
CA ASN A 68 -16.18 -7.42 6.19
C ASN A 68 -16.74 -6.39 5.18
N ASP A 69 -16.06 -5.26 4.98
CA ASP A 69 -16.49 -4.17 4.11
C ASP A 69 -15.38 -3.82 3.11
N SER A 70 -15.70 -3.82 1.82
CA SER A 70 -14.76 -3.42 0.77
C SER A 70 -14.31 -1.97 0.94
N LYS A 71 -15.14 -1.09 1.51
CA LYS A 71 -14.76 0.29 1.81
C LYS A 71 -13.66 0.38 2.86
N GLU A 72 -13.68 -0.50 3.86
CA GLU A 72 -12.66 -0.56 4.92
C GLU A 72 -11.31 -1.00 4.34
N ILE A 73 -11.32 -1.93 3.38
CA ILE A 73 -10.12 -2.32 2.63
C ILE A 73 -9.58 -1.15 1.80
N GLU A 74 -10.43 -0.43 1.07
CA GLU A 74 -9.96 0.73 0.29
C GLU A 74 -9.42 1.85 1.18
N LEU A 75 -10.02 2.10 2.35
CA LEU A 75 -9.52 3.06 3.33
C LEU A 75 -8.14 2.65 3.84
N LEU A 76 -7.97 1.38 4.22
CA LEU A 76 -6.69 0.86 4.69
C LEU A 76 -5.59 0.97 3.62
N ILE A 77 -5.90 0.62 2.38
CA ILE A 77 -5.00 0.74 1.23
C ILE A 77 -4.68 2.20 0.87
N SER A 78 -5.59 3.13 1.19
CA SER A 78 -5.40 4.57 0.93
C SER A 78 -4.60 5.29 2.04
N ASP A 79 -4.36 4.63 3.17
CA ASP A 79 -3.53 5.13 4.28
C ASP A 79 -2.34 4.17 4.56
N PRO A 80 -1.32 4.13 3.67
CA PRO A 80 -0.14 3.28 3.83
C PRO A 80 0.58 3.50 5.17
N GLY A 81 0.79 2.43 5.94
CA GLY A 81 1.50 2.49 7.23
C GLY A 81 0.72 3.21 8.36
N GLY A 82 -0.52 3.60 8.11
CA GLY A 82 -1.45 4.14 9.10
C GLY A 82 -1.81 3.17 10.23
N ASN A 83 -2.60 3.64 11.19
CA ASN A 83 -2.90 2.89 12.41
C ASN A 83 -3.66 1.58 12.16
N GLY A 84 -4.46 1.49 11.08
CA GLY A 84 -5.17 0.26 10.72
C GLY A 84 -4.22 -0.92 10.42
N TRP A 85 -3.01 -0.65 9.93
CA TRP A 85 -2.00 -1.69 9.68
C TRP A 85 -1.36 -2.24 10.95
N LYS A 86 -1.59 -1.58 12.10
CA LYS A 86 -1.07 -1.97 13.43
C LYS A 86 -2.13 -2.66 14.28
N GLU A 87 -3.32 -2.89 13.73
CA GLU A 87 -4.43 -3.47 14.45
C GLU A 87 -4.16 -4.95 14.77
N LYS A 88 -4.07 -5.28 16.06
CA LYS A 88 -3.75 -6.64 16.52
C LYS A 88 -4.82 -7.67 16.14
N SER A 89 -6.09 -7.29 16.11
CA SER A 89 -7.19 -8.15 15.67
C SER A 89 -7.01 -8.56 14.22
N LEU A 90 -6.73 -7.60 13.34
CA LEU A 90 -6.52 -7.86 11.91
C LEU A 90 -5.28 -8.73 11.65
N GLN A 91 -4.21 -8.49 12.42
CA GLN A 91 -3.01 -9.34 12.39
C GLN A 91 -3.32 -10.78 12.83
N GLY A 92 -4.13 -10.97 13.88
CA GLY A 92 -4.55 -12.29 14.34
C GLY A 92 -5.42 -13.02 13.31
N ASP A 93 -6.39 -12.33 12.71
CA ASP A 93 -7.24 -12.89 11.65
C ASP A 93 -6.42 -13.28 10.41
N LEU A 94 -5.38 -12.50 10.08
CA LEU A 94 -4.43 -12.80 9.01
C LEU A 94 -3.62 -14.09 9.28
N GLU A 95 -3.10 -14.24 10.50
CA GLU A 95 -2.37 -15.43 10.92
C GLU A 95 -3.27 -16.68 10.86
N VAL A 96 -4.50 -16.58 11.38
CA VAL A 96 -5.48 -17.67 11.32
C VAL A 96 -5.83 -18.05 9.89
N ARG A 97 -6.01 -17.07 9.00
CA ARG A 97 -6.33 -17.34 7.60
C ARG A 97 -5.20 -18.08 6.89
N LEU A 98 -3.97 -17.60 7.06
CA LEU A 98 -2.82 -18.12 6.32
C LEU A 98 -2.30 -19.42 6.92
N ASP A 99 -2.56 -19.67 8.20
CA ASP A 99 -2.22 -20.91 8.91
C ASP A 99 -0.77 -21.35 8.63
N GLU A 100 -0.55 -22.55 8.09
CA GLU A 100 0.78 -23.07 7.74
C GLU A 100 1.54 -22.21 6.72
N SER A 101 0.84 -21.40 5.92
CA SER A 101 1.43 -20.52 4.91
C SER A 101 1.86 -19.16 5.47
N TYR A 102 1.50 -18.82 6.71
CA TYR A 102 1.82 -17.52 7.30
C TYR A 102 3.33 -17.21 7.32
N PRO A 103 4.25 -18.13 7.72
CA PRO A 103 5.68 -17.85 7.69
C PRO A 103 6.20 -17.55 6.28
N LEU A 104 5.67 -18.24 5.27
CA LEU A 104 6.05 -18.00 3.87
C LEU A 104 5.55 -16.66 3.37
N TYR A 105 4.34 -16.26 3.75
CA TYR A 105 3.82 -14.92 3.49
C TYR A 105 4.73 -13.84 4.11
N LEU A 106 5.06 -13.98 5.40
CA LEU A 106 5.89 -13.00 6.12
C LEU A 106 7.26 -12.83 5.47
N ASN A 107 7.91 -13.93 5.10
CA ASN A 107 9.20 -13.89 4.39
C ASN A 107 9.07 -13.21 3.02
N THR A 108 8.00 -13.53 2.28
CA THR A 108 7.79 -12.97 0.93
C THR A 108 7.52 -11.46 0.99
N ILE A 109 6.68 -11.01 1.92
CA ILE A 109 6.38 -9.57 2.05
C ILE A 109 7.56 -8.76 2.58
N THR A 110 8.37 -9.36 3.46
CA THR A 110 9.61 -8.74 3.95
C THR A 110 10.61 -8.56 2.83
N LEU A 111 10.89 -9.62 2.06
CA LEU A 111 11.77 -9.56 0.90
C LEU A 111 11.28 -8.51 -0.11
N MET A 112 9.97 -8.51 -0.41
CA MET A 112 9.40 -7.55 -1.34
C MET A 112 9.56 -6.10 -0.87
N ASN A 113 9.44 -5.85 0.44
CA ASN A 113 9.66 -4.54 1.03
C ASN A 113 11.13 -4.10 0.95
N GLU A 114 12.06 -5.01 1.24
CA GLU A 114 13.51 -4.77 1.12
C GLU A 114 13.89 -4.45 -0.34
N THR A 115 13.47 -5.29 -1.29
CA THR A 115 13.71 -5.05 -2.73
C THR A 115 13.11 -3.73 -3.21
N ALA A 116 11.91 -3.36 -2.75
CA ALA A 116 11.29 -2.08 -3.11
C ALA A 116 12.06 -0.87 -2.53
N ASP A 117 12.55 -0.97 -1.29
CA ASP A 117 13.36 0.11 -0.71
C ASP A 117 14.74 0.19 -1.37
N ASP A 118 15.35 -0.93 -1.72
CA ASP A 118 16.61 -0.94 -2.48
C ASP A 118 16.44 -0.30 -3.87
N LEU A 119 15.34 -0.61 -4.57
CA LEU A 119 15.00 0.04 -5.84
C LEU A 119 14.78 1.55 -5.66
N ARG A 120 14.11 1.94 -4.58
CA ARG A 120 13.94 3.35 -4.20
C ARG A 120 15.30 4.02 -3.97
N ASN A 121 16.20 3.38 -3.25
CA ASN A 121 17.52 3.91 -2.91
C ASN A 121 18.41 4.01 -4.17
N GLU A 122 18.37 3.02 -5.06
CA GLU A 122 19.08 3.05 -6.34
C GLU A 122 18.63 4.23 -7.21
N LEU A 123 17.31 4.48 -7.25
CA LEU A 123 16.69 5.58 -7.98
C LEU A 123 16.74 6.93 -7.25
N SER A 124 17.17 6.93 -6.00
CA SER A 124 17.32 8.17 -5.24
C SER A 124 18.53 8.96 -5.72
N PHE A 125 18.34 10.27 -5.84
CA PHE A 125 19.39 11.23 -6.10
C PHE A 125 19.42 12.20 -4.93
N ASP A 126 20.63 12.66 -4.58
CA ASP A 126 20.81 13.63 -3.52
C ASP A 126 20.00 14.91 -3.82
N LYS A 127 19.03 15.21 -2.95
CA LYS A 127 18.04 16.29 -3.13
C LYS A 127 18.71 17.64 -3.33
N ASP A 128 19.80 17.89 -2.61
CA ASP A 128 20.58 19.13 -2.69
C ASP A 128 21.25 19.28 -4.06
N THR A 129 21.82 18.17 -4.54
CA THR A 129 22.43 18.10 -5.86
C THR A 129 21.42 18.34 -6.96
N VAL A 130 20.15 17.95 -6.80
CA VAL A 130 19.14 18.12 -7.87
C VAL A 130 18.42 19.47 -7.81
N GLN A 131 18.07 19.98 -6.62
CA GLN A 131 17.37 21.25 -6.48
C GLN A 131 18.20 22.43 -6.98
N ALA A 132 19.53 22.37 -6.79
CA ALA A 132 20.47 23.32 -7.41
C ALA A 132 20.40 23.31 -8.96
N LYS A 133 20.09 22.17 -9.58
CA LYS A 133 20.11 21.99 -11.04
C LYS A 133 18.79 22.37 -11.70
N LEU A 134 17.66 22.09 -11.04
CA LEU A 134 16.34 22.57 -11.48
C LEU A 134 16.29 24.10 -11.47
N SER A 135 16.82 24.72 -10.40
CA SER A 135 16.85 26.18 -10.24
C SER A 135 17.77 26.87 -11.26
N SER A 136 18.84 26.20 -11.70
CA SER A 136 19.78 26.74 -12.70
C SER A 136 19.20 26.78 -14.13
N GLY A 137 18.10 26.07 -14.39
CA GLY A 137 17.48 26.00 -15.72
C GLY A 137 16.32 26.97 -15.96
N THR A 138 15.77 27.60 -14.91
CA THR A 138 14.51 28.37 -15.00
C THR A 138 14.67 29.89 -15.08
N ASP A 139 15.84 30.47 -14.80
CA ASP A 139 16.03 31.93 -14.85
C ASP A 139 16.66 32.41 -16.17
N ALA A 140 15.86 32.37 -17.24
CA ALA A 140 16.17 33.04 -18.50
C ALA A 140 15.35 34.32 -18.68
N LYS A 141 15.19 35.15 -17.64
CA LYS A 141 14.83 36.58 -17.76
C LYS A 141 15.40 37.38 -16.58
N LYS A 142 16.65 37.85 -16.68
CA LYS A 142 17.15 39.19 -16.27
C LYS A 142 18.69 39.29 -16.38
N GLN A 143 19.12 40.21 -17.26
CA GLN A 143 20.37 40.98 -17.37
C GLN A 143 21.79 40.34 -17.24
N PRO A 144 22.78 40.84 -18.01
CA PRO A 144 24.07 40.20 -18.20
C PRO A 144 25.18 40.82 -17.34
N THR A 145 25.44 40.31 -16.13
CA THR A 145 26.65 40.71 -15.38
C THR A 145 27.18 39.59 -14.48
N SER A 146 27.78 38.57 -15.08
CA SER A 146 29.01 37.91 -14.62
C SER A 146 29.22 36.65 -15.46
N ARG A 147 30.38 36.52 -16.12
CA ARG A 147 30.77 35.28 -16.80
C ARG A 147 30.75 34.13 -15.77
N PRO A 148 30.00 33.04 -15.99
CA PRO A 148 30.13 31.87 -15.12
C PRO A 148 31.58 31.39 -15.19
N SER A 149 32.19 31.12 -14.03
CA SER A 149 33.57 30.60 -14.00
C SER A 149 33.61 29.27 -14.74
N LYS A 150 34.66 29.04 -15.55
CA LYS A 150 34.85 27.79 -16.31
C LYS A 150 34.78 26.55 -15.41
N SER A 151 35.17 26.70 -14.14
CA SER A 151 35.09 25.68 -13.08
C SER A 151 33.64 25.27 -12.75
N ALA A 152 32.70 26.22 -12.61
CA ALA A 152 31.30 25.92 -12.27
C ALA A 152 30.57 25.21 -13.42
N SER A 153 30.83 25.62 -14.67
CA SER A 153 30.29 24.97 -15.86
C SER A 153 30.84 23.54 -16.05
N MET A 154 32.14 23.33 -15.85
CA MET A 154 32.74 21.98 -15.89
C MET A 154 32.16 21.06 -14.81
N LYS A 155 31.94 21.57 -13.59
CA LYS A 155 31.29 20.82 -12.51
C LYS A 155 29.87 20.39 -12.87
N SER A 156 29.07 21.29 -13.48
CA SER A 156 27.71 20.94 -13.94
C SER A 156 27.69 19.84 -15.01
N THR A 157 28.61 19.88 -15.98
CA THR A 157 28.69 18.87 -17.04
C THR A 157 29.12 17.51 -16.48
N LEU A 158 30.08 17.47 -15.57
CA LEU A 158 30.51 16.24 -14.90
C LEU A 158 29.39 15.62 -14.06
N ASP A 159 28.61 16.45 -13.35
CA ASP A 159 27.47 15.97 -12.58
C ASP A 159 26.38 15.37 -13.49
N TYR A 160 26.03 16.01 -14.60
CA TYR A 160 25.04 15.46 -15.55
C TYR A 160 25.49 14.15 -16.19
N GLN A 161 26.78 14.04 -16.51
CA GLN A 161 27.34 12.77 -16.97
C GLN A 161 27.25 11.71 -15.87
N LYS A 162 27.50 12.05 -14.60
CA LYS A 162 27.33 11.13 -13.47
C LYS A 162 25.88 10.65 -13.33
N PHE A 163 24.87 11.52 -13.47
CA PHE A 163 23.45 11.13 -13.46
C PHE A 163 23.11 10.17 -14.61
N LYS A 164 23.53 10.53 -15.83
CA LYS A 164 23.31 9.70 -17.02
C LYS A 164 23.98 8.33 -16.87
N ILE A 165 25.21 8.31 -16.35
CA ILE A 165 25.99 7.09 -16.13
C ILE A 165 25.36 6.25 -15.01
N LYS A 166 25.00 6.83 -13.86
CA LYS A 166 24.35 6.10 -12.75
C LYS A 166 23.08 5.40 -13.23
N PHE A 167 22.19 6.12 -13.91
CA PHE A 167 20.97 5.51 -14.42
C PHE A 167 21.25 4.46 -15.50
N SER A 168 22.27 4.67 -16.34
CA SER A 168 22.59 3.72 -17.42
C SER A 168 23.30 2.45 -16.93
N LEU A 169 24.21 2.58 -15.96
CA LEU A 169 24.96 1.45 -15.40
C LEU A 169 24.13 0.66 -14.39
N GLY A 170 23.23 1.32 -13.65
CA GLY A 170 22.32 0.66 -12.72
C GLY A 170 21.15 -0.06 -13.40
N GLU A 171 21.13 -0.17 -14.73
CA GLU A 171 20.01 -0.80 -15.46
C GLU A 171 19.87 -2.29 -15.11
N SER A 172 20.95 -3.05 -15.10
CA SER A 172 20.92 -4.47 -14.73
C SER A 172 20.48 -4.67 -13.28
N VAL A 173 20.94 -3.79 -12.38
CA VAL A 173 20.59 -3.83 -10.95
C VAL A 173 19.09 -3.56 -10.77
N ARG A 174 18.54 -2.56 -11.46
CA ARG A 174 17.10 -2.27 -11.41
C ARG A 174 16.27 -3.38 -12.05
N ASP A 175 16.71 -3.93 -13.17
CA ASP A 175 16.02 -5.05 -13.82
C ASP A 175 15.99 -6.27 -12.88
N GLU A 176 17.08 -6.57 -12.17
CA GLU A 176 17.13 -7.64 -11.15
C GLU A 176 16.17 -7.38 -9.99
N MET A 177 16.11 -6.15 -9.48
CA MET A 177 15.14 -5.76 -8.44
C MET A 177 13.69 -5.88 -8.95
N LEU A 178 13.41 -5.49 -10.20
CA LEU A 178 12.09 -5.64 -10.80
C LEU A 178 11.71 -7.12 -10.97
N ASP A 179 12.66 -7.97 -11.37
CA ASP A 179 12.46 -9.42 -11.45
C ASP A 179 12.19 -10.03 -10.06
N GLN A 180 12.87 -9.56 -9.00
CA GLN A 180 12.57 -9.96 -7.63
C GLN A 180 11.17 -9.50 -7.17
N LEU A 181 10.75 -8.27 -7.51
CA LEU A 181 9.38 -7.79 -7.24
C LEU A 181 8.33 -8.61 -7.99
N LYS A 182 8.65 -9.07 -9.20
CA LYS A 182 7.81 -9.98 -9.97
C LYS A 182 7.67 -11.32 -9.25
N GLU A 183 8.77 -11.95 -8.87
CA GLU A 183 8.78 -13.24 -8.18
C GLU A 183 7.99 -13.16 -6.86
N CYS A 184 8.18 -12.10 -6.08
CA CYS A 184 7.42 -11.87 -4.85
C CYS A 184 5.92 -11.76 -5.12
N ASN A 185 5.50 -11.00 -6.13
CA ASN A 185 4.09 -10.87 -6.49
C ASN A 185 3.48 -12.19 -6.95
N GLU A 186 4.17 -12.95 -7.80
CA GLU A 186 3.71 -14.26 -8.28
C GLU A 186 3.62 -15.27 -7.13
N ARG A 187 4.58 -15.23 -6.20
CA ARG A 187 4.59 -16.08 -5.01
C ARG A 187 3.44 -15.74 -4.07
N LEU A 188 3.15 -14.45 -3.85
CA LEU A 188 2.00 -14.01 -3.06
C LEU A 188 0.69 -14.46 -3.72
N GLU A 189 0.49 -14.17 -5.01
CA GLU A 189 -0.72 -14.57 -5.75
C GLU A 189 -0.94 -16.09 -5.68
N LYS A 190 0.11 -16.88 -5.87
CA LYS A 190 0.04 -18.34 -5.80
C LYS A 190 -0.32 -18.81 -4.38
N LEU A 191 0.32 -18.26 -3.36
CA LEU A 191 0.05 -18.61 -1.97
C LEU A 191 -1.41 -18.33 -1.61
N LEU A 192 -1.92 -17.14 -1.95
CA LEU A 192 -3.30 -16.74 -1.69
C LEU A 192 -4.31 -17.61 -2.46
N SER A 193 -4.12 -17.77 -3.76
CA SER A 193 -5.03 -18.57 -4.59
C SER A 193 -5.03 -20.05 -4.22
N THR A 194 -3.90 -20.61 -3.76
CA THR A 194 -3.86 -21.99 -3.25
C THR A 194 -4.49 -22.15 -1.89
N SER A 195 -4.29 -21.20 -0.96
CA SER A 195 -4.96 -21.18 0.35
C SER A 195 -6.47 -21.12 0.21
N ASP A 196 -6.97 -20.27 -0.70
CA ASP A 196 -8.40 -20.16 -0.97
C ASP A 196 -8.98 -21.42 -1.63
N LYS A 197 -8.23 -22.04 -2.57
CA LYS A 197 -8.60 -23.33 -3.16
C LYS A 197 -8.66 -24.44 -2.11
N VAL A 198 -7.63 -24.57 -1.26
CA VAL A 198 -7.62 -25.56 -0.18
C VAL A 198 -8.78 -25.31 0.77
N SER A 199 -9.04 -24.07 1.17
CA SER A 199 -10.20 -23.72 2.00
C SER A 199 -11.53 -24.13 1.34
N SER A 200 -11.66 -23.96 0.02
CA SER A 200 -12.84 -24.36 -0.75
C SER A 200 -13.00 -25.88 -0.96
N LEU A 201 -11.89 -26.63 -0.94
CA LEU A 201 -11.87 -28.09 -1.12
C LEU A 201 -11.96 -28.84 0.22
N SER A 202 -11.33 -28.30 1.26
CA SER A 202 -11.36 -28.79 2.65
C SER A 202 -12.70 -28.52 3.35
N THR A 203 -13.65 -27.83 2.70
CA THR A 203 -15.05 -27.92 3.08
C THR A 203 -15.60 -29.32 2.82
N ILE A 204 -15.25 -30.25 3.69
CA ILE A 204 -16.11 -31.36 4.08
C ILE A 204 -17.49 -30.74 4.40
N PRO A 205 -18.62 -31.30 3.94
CA PRO A 205 -19.94 -30.73 4.19
C PRO A 205 -20.32 -30.89 5.67
N THR A 206 -19.77 -30.04 6.53
CA THR A 206 -20.12 -29.93 7.94
C THR A 206 -20.45 -28.47 8.24
N ASN A 207 -21.67 -28.02 7.91
CA ASN A 207 -22.33 -26.77 8.38
C ASN A 207 -21.55 -25.42 8.34
N SER A 208 -20.31 -25.37 7.86
CA SER A 208 -19.37 -24.25 8.05
C SER A 208 -19.74 -23.00 7.23
N LYS A 209 -20.28 -23.14 6.01
CA LYS A 209 -20.81 -21.99 5.24
C LYS A 209 -22.02 -21.33 5.90
N ARG A 210 -22.81 -22.09 6.67
CA ARG A 210 -23.87 -21.52 7.51
C ARG A 210 -23.30 -20.85 8.75
N SER A 211 -22.21 -21.36 9.32
CA SER A 211 -21.59 -20.73 10.49
C SER A 211 -20.85 -19.44 10.14
N SER A 212 -20.15 -19.34 9.00
CA SER A 212 -19.44 -18.11 8.63
C SER A 212 -20.39 -16.98 8.21
N SER A 213 -21.47 -17.31 7.48
CA SER A 213 -22.51 -16.34 7.16
C SER A 213 -23.27 -15.87 8.41
N LEU A 214 -23.60 -16.79 9.32
CA LEU A 214 -24.20 -16.47 10.62
C LEU A 214 -23.25 -15.65 11.50
N GLU A 215 -21.96 -15.98 11.52
CA GLU A 215 -20.95 -15.26 12.29
C GLU A 215 -20.75 -13.85 11.75
N SER A 216 -20.67 -13.68 10.42
CA SER A 216 -20.64 -12.35 9.79
C SER A 216 -21.90 -11.55 10.09
N ALA A 217 -23.09 -12.17 10.04
CA ALA A 217 -24.35 -11.52 10.41
C ALA A 217 -24.38 -11.09 11.88
N LEU A 218 -23.93 -11.96 12.80
CA LEU A 218 -23.84 -11.67 14.24
C LEU A 218 -22.81 -10.58 14.53
N ARG A 219 -21.63 -10.61 13.91
CA ARG A 219 -20.61 -9.55 14.05
C ARG A 219 -21.11 -8.20 13.54
N LYS A 220 -21.81 -8.18 12.40
CA LYS A 220 -22.44 -6.95 11.88
C LYS A 220 -23.53 -6.44 12.83
N ALA A 221 -24.36 -7.34 13.38
CA ALA A 221 -25.39 -6.98 14.35
C ALA A 221 -24.75 -6.37 15.61
N TRP A 222 -23.68 -6.99 16.10
CA TRP A 222 -22.93 -6.50 17.26
C TRP A 222 -22.37 -5.09 17.01
N LYS A 223 -21.69 -4.84 15.88
CA LYS A 223 -21.16 -3.50 15.54
C LYS A 223 -22.26 -2.44 15.47
N LYS A 224 -23.42 -2.77 14.89
CA LYS A 224 -24.56 -1.84 14.81
C LYS A 224 -25.19 -1.58 16.18
N SER A 225 -25.26 -2.60 17.04
CA SER A 225 -25.71 -2.46 18.42
C SER A 225 -24.77 -1.55 19.23
N ASP A 226 -23.45 -1.71 19.08
CA ASP A 226 -22.45 -0.86 19.75
C ASP A 226 -22.58 0.62 19.31
N LEU A 227 -22.77 0.87 18.01
CA LEU A 227 -23.02 2.23 17.51
C LEU A 227 -24.31 2.83 18.08
N LEU A 228 -25.40 2.05 18.11
CA LEU A 228 -26.68 2.50 18.68
C LEU A 228 -26.56 2.76 20.19
N PHE A 229 -25.86 1.88 20.92
CA PHE A 229 -25.57 2.07 22.33
C PHE A 229 -24.81 3.36 22.59
N LYS A 230 -23.72 3.62 21.84
CA LYS A 230 -22.97 4.87 21.95
C LYS A 230 -23.84 6.09 21.67
N ALA A 231 -24.64 6.05 20.61
CA ALA A 231 -25.56 7.14 20.27
C ALA A 231 -26.61 7.39 21.37
N LEU A 232 -27.22 6.34 21.93
CA LEU A 232 -28.16 6.47 23.05
C LEU A 232 -27.48 6.98 24.32
N HIS A 233 -26.28 6.48 24.61
CA HIS A 233 -25.48 6.91 25.75
C HIS A 233 -25.11 8.39 25.67
N GLU A 234 -24.73 8.88 24.49
CA GLU A 234 -24.44 10.30 24.24
C GLU A 234 -25.69 11.20 24.24
N ALA A 235 -26.83 10.66 23.81
CA ALA A 235 -28.10 11.40 23.80
C ALA A 235 -28.70 11.58 25.20
N TRP A 236 -28.43 10.66 26.14
CA TRP A 236 -28.92 10.73 27.51
C TRP A 236 -28.03 11.61 28.39
N GLN A 237 -28.24 12.92 28.31
CA GLN A 237 -27.53 13.93 29.11
C GLN A 237 -28.18 14.23 30.48
N CYS A 238 -29.10 13.37 30.96
CA CYS A 238 -29.73 13.57 32.27
C CYS A 238 -28.90 13.02 33.43
N SER A 239 -29.11 13.55 34.63
CA SER A 239 -28.55 13.00 35.88
C SER A 239 -29.10 11.60 36.24
N CYS A 240 -30.15 11.15 35.55
CA CYS A 240 -30.78 9.85 35.69
C CYS A 240 -30.16 8.73 34.83
N GLN A 241 -29.05 8.99 34.12
CA GLN A 241 -28.47 8.09 33.11
C GLN A 241 -28.24 6.66 33.60
N GLN A 242 -27.86 6.47 34.86
CA GLN A 242 -27.62 5.14 35.46
C GLN A 242 -28.88 4.25 35.56
N TYR A 243 -30.08 4.85 35.44
CA TYR A 243 -31.36 4.15 35.47
C TYR A 243 -31.96 3.94 34.08
N HIS A 244 -31.30 4.45 33.04
CA HIS A 244 -31.76 4.27 31.67
C HIS A 244 -31.30 2.92 31.16
N TYR A 245 -32.24 2.15 30.63
CA TYR A 245 -31.97 0.96 29.85
C TYR A 245 -32.90 0.95 28.65
N ALA A 246 -32.40 0.42 27.54
CA ALA A 246 -33.18 0.17 26.35
C ALA A 246 -33.06 -1.32 26.02
N ASN A 247 -34.20 -2.01 25.94
CA ASN A 247 -34.22 -3.39 25.51
C ASN A 247 -34.27 -3.39 23.97
N LEU A 248 -33.22 -3.92 23.35
CA LEU A 248 -33.11 -4.00 21.90
C LEU A 248 -33.34 -5.43 21.45
N ARG A 249 -34.29 -5.61 20.55
CA ARG A 249 -34.52 -6.90 19.88
C ARG A 249 -34.00 -6.82 18.46
N LEU A 250 -33.10 -7.73 18.11
CA LEU A 250 -32.69 -7.93 16.73
C LEU A 250 -33.83 -8.59 15.97
N GLU A 251 -34.36 -7.91 14.95
CA GLU A 251 -35.45 -8.49 14.15
C GLU A 251 -34.90 -9.44 13.08
N HIS A 252 -35.41 -10.66 13.07
CA HIS A 252 -35.14 -11.62 12.00
C HIS A 252 -36.06 -11.34 10.81
N ARG A 253 -35.61 -10.45 9.89
CA ARG A 253 -36.30 -10.18 8.62
C ARG A 253 -35.64 -10.94 7.47
N THR A 254 -36.41 -11.22 6.42
CA THR A 254 -35.93 -11.76 5.13
C THR A 254 -35.12 -10.75 4.30
N VAL A 255 -34.87 -9.55 4.84
CA VAL A 255 -34.18 -8.44 4.18
C VAL A 255 -32.73 -8.37 4.68
N SER A 256 -31.79 -8.01 3.81
CA SER A 256 -30.35 -8.00 4.11
C SER A 256 -29.86 -6.89 5.06
N GLU A 257 -30.76 -6.04 5.57
CA GLU A 257 -30.44 -4.92 6.46
C GLU A 257 -30.68 -5.29 7.94
N ILE A 258 -29.78 -4.82 8.81
CA ILE A 258 -29.86 -5.06 10.26
C ILE A 258 -30.73 -3.98 10.90
N CYS A 259 -31.86 -4.40 11.46
CA CYS A 259 -32.80 -3.53 12.17
C CYS A 259 -32.93 -3.97 13.64
N PHE A 260 -32.95 -2.98 14.53
CA PHE A 260 -33.24 -3.17 15.95
C PHE A 260 -34.60 -2.57 16.26
N ASP A 261 -35.43 -3.36 16.93
CA ASP A 261 -36.71 -2.93 17.47
C ASP A 261 -36.51 -2.58 18.95
N VAL A 262 -37.01 -1.41 19.36
CA VAL A 262 -36.95 -0.97 20.77
C VAL A 262 -38.18 -1.53 21.46
N ILE A 263 -37.95 -2.48 22.35
CA ILE A 263 -39.02 -3.11 23.12
C ILE A 263 -39.08 -2.50 24.52
N LEU A 264 -40.30 -2.35 25.03
CA LEU A 264 -40.61 -1.82 26.36
C LEU A 264 -40.40 -2.90 27.43
#